data_AF-A0A8K1CPR4-F1
#
_entry.id   AF-A0A8K1CPR4-F1
#
_cell.length_a   1.000
_cell.length_b   1.000
_cell.length_c   1.000
_cell.angle_alpha   90.00
_cell.angle_beta   90.00
_cell.angle_gamma   90.00
#
_symmetry.space_group_name_H-M   'P 1'
#
loop_
_entity.id
_entity.type
_entity.pdbx_description
1 polymer ?
#
loop_
_entity_poly.entity_id
_entity_poly.type
_entity_poly.pdbx_seq_one_letter_code
_entity_poly.pdbx_strand_id
1 'polypeptide(L)'
;MEQVATMAAQDQSRALDARLTTGLHSVRSTLVPRLGRASVSTASTAEREEKIAEAWTILSYGLGVSVSLIPLTLICLRLEEMISCSWAIIAIPLWISKGLYLCCLWCCVIDDDTPSGIHIAWSTFMSALLVISQVNIVMKLDGTLDWSVVHALVPYFVYDGLNLVADCLFTGNPLDAIFRIVQTTLVAAKIDGHLQCSWWIVSIPSWIGIGSVFVRTMVSVVSMQISEEKLSFLAPLLLQVSLHVHQWYLYVFTLVTIALFIYKGVMLPYPPTGAFTWEVVFLLLYYIISSTRLFQASKGNRTQQVAPLILSLILSIPVILCHVYYIQLQTYVVRLDTFVNGLALFFVCYETLLSILALLLLTGRHIA
;
A
#
# COMPACT_ATOMS: atom_id res chain seq x y z
N MET A 1 70.44 -17.72 -51.77
CA MET A 1 69.13 -17.05 -51.98
C MET A 1 68.10 -17.42 -50.92
N GLU A 2 68.13 -18.63 -50.37
CA GLU A 2 67.15 -19.11 -49.37
C GLU A 2 67.24 -18.38 -48.00
N GLN A 3 68.45 -18.05 -47.52
CA GLN A 3 68.63 -17.31 -46.26
C GLN A 3 68.19 -15.82 -46.31
N VAL A 4 68.20 -15.20 -47.49
CA VAL A 4 67.78 -13.79 -47.64
C VAL A 4 66.26 -13.67 -47.67
N ALA A 5 65.57 -14.67 -48.23
CA ALA A 5 64.12 -14.73 -48.26
C ALA A 5 63.50 -14.98 -46.87
N THR A 6 64.13 -15.81 -46.04
CA THR A 6 63.65 -16.10 -44.68
C THR A 6 63.83 -14.91 -43.73
N MET A 7 64.94 -14.16 -43.86
CA MET A 7 65.14 -12.92 -43.09
C MET A 7 64.12 -11.83 -43.45
N ALA A 8 63.82 -11.63 -44.74
CA ALA A 8 62.83 -10.64 -45.18
C ALA A 8 61.41 -10.96 -44.70
N ALA A 9 61.02 -12.25 -44.71
CA ALA A 9 59.73 -12.70 -44.19
C ALA A 9 59.61 -12.49 -42.67
N GLN A 10 60.70 -12.66 -41.93
CA GLN A 10 60.72 -12.50 -40.48
C GLN A 10 60.66 -11.02 -40.06
N ASP A 11 61.29 -10.11 -40.80
CA ASP A 11 61.17 -8.67 -40.56
C ASP A 11 59.79 -8.13 -40.92
N GLN A 12 59.15 -8.65 -41.96
CA GLN A 12 57.80 -8.25 -42.33
C GLN A 12 56.75 -8.70 -41.30
N SER A 13 56.95 -9.88 -40.70
CA SER A 13 56.14 -10.37 -39.57
C SER A 13 56.30 -9.50 -38.33
N ARG A 14 57.53 -9.15 -37.96
CA ARG A 14 57.80 -8.26 -36.80
C ARG A 14 57.23 -6.85 -37.00
N ALA A 15 57.31 -6.30 -38.22
CA ALA A 15 56.73 -5.01 -38.53
C ALA A 15 55.20 -5.02 -38.47
N LEU A 16 54.56 -6.15 -38.83
CA LEU A 16 53.12 -6.32 -38.73
C LEU A 16 52.67 -6.40 -37.26
N ASP A 17 53.37 -7.16 -36.42
CA ASP A 17 53.10 -7.25 -34.97
C ASP A 17 53.28 -5.89 -34.26
N ALA A 18 54.31 -5.12 -34.62
CA ALA A 18 54.51 -3.77 -34.09
C ALA A 18 53.36 -2.81 -34.49
N ARG A 19 52.83 -2.93 -35.71
CA ARG A 19 51.68 -2.13 -36.16
C ARG A 19 50.37 -2.55 -35.49
N LEU A 20 50.16 -3.85 -35.29
CA LEU A 20 48.98 -4.39 -34.61
C LEU A 20 48.93 -3.98 -33.13
N THR A 21 50.06 -4.08 -32.43
CA THR A 21 50.17 -3.67 -31.03
C THR A 21 49.97 -2.16 -30.85
N THR A 22 50.53 -1.33 -31.73
CA THR A 22 50.35 0.12 -31.69
C THR A 22 48.90 0.52 -32.00
N GLY A 23 48.27 -0.14 -32.97
CA GLY A 23 46.86 0.06 -33.31
C GLY A 23 45.91 -0.31 -32.17
N LEU A 24 46.14 -1.48 -31.54
CA LEU A 24 45.37 -1.94 -30.38
C LEU A 24 45.50 -0.99 -29.19
N HIS A 25 46.70 -0.44 -28.94
CA HIS A 25 46.91 0.48 -27.83
C HIS A 25 46.22 1.83 -28.04
N SER A 26 46.17 2.33 -29.28
CA SER A 26 45.47 3.56 -29.67
C SER A 26 43.94 3.41 -29.60
N VAL A 27 43.42 2.27 -30.07
CA VAL A 27 41.98 1.97 -29.95
C VAL A 27 41.60 1.84 -28.48
N ARG A 28 42.38 1.11 -27.67
CA ARG A 28 42.12 0.92 -26.24
C ARG A 28 42.17 2.22 -25.44
N SER A 29 43.14 3.10 -25.70
CA SER A 29 43.26 4.39 -25.00
C SER A 29 42.11 5.34 -25.32
N THR A 30 41.49 5.21 -26.49
CA THR A 30 40.39 6.08 -26.93
C THR A 30 39.01 5.54 -26.52
N LEU A 31 38.81 4.22 -26.58
CA LEU A 31 37.51 3.59 -26.31
C LEU A 31 37.21 3.47 -24.81
N VAL A 32 38.21 3.06 -24.00
CA VAL A 32 38.00 2.76 -22.57
C VAL A 32 37.50 3.97 -21.76
N PRO A 33 38.05 5.19 -21.93
CA PRO A 33 37.56 6.36 -21.20
C PRO A 33 36.17 6.81 -21.66
N ARG A 34 35.83 6.61 -22.95
CA ARG A 34 34.52 6.96 -23.50
C ARG A 34 33.42 6.01 -23.01
N LEU A 35 33.72 4.71 -22.96
CA LEU A 35 32.82 3.71 -22.37
C LEU A 35 32.61 3.96 -20.87
N GLY A 36 33.67 4.29 -20.12
CA GLY A 36 33.56 4.63 -18.70
C GLY A 36 32.75 5.91 -18.44
N ARG A 37 32.87 6.93 -19.29
CA ARG A 37 32.09 8.18 -19.14
C ARG A 37 30.62 7.98 -19.52
N ALA A 38 30.34 7.17 -20.54
CA ALA A 38 28.98 6.80 -20.92
C ALA A 38 28.30 5.96 -19.83
N SER A 39 28.97 4.95 -19.28
CA SER A 39 28.41 4.09 -18.24
C SER A 39 28.11 4.83 -16.93
N VAL A 40 28.96 5.77 -16.54
CA VAL A 40 28.74 6.61 -15.34
C VAL A 40 27.58 7.59 -15.54
N SER A 41 27.47 8.19 -16.73
CA SER A 41 26.33 9.06 -17.07
C SER A 41 25.02 8.30 -17.00
N THR A 42 24.94 7.13 -17.66
CA THR A 42 23.73 6.30 -17.70
C THR A 42 23.36 5.73 -16.34
N ALA A 43 24.36 5.37 -15.51
CA ALA A 43 24.13 4.91 -14.15
C ALA A 43 23.54 6.03 -13.26
N SER A 44 24.04 7.26 -13.39
CA SER A 44 23.53 8.39 -12.58
C SER A 44 22.12 8.83 -12.97
N THR A 45 21.76 8.73 -14.27
CA THR A 45 20.40 9.01 -14.75
C THR A 45 19.44 7.91 -14.34
N ALA A 46 19.85 6.64 -14.46
CA ALA A 46 19.05 5.49 -14.03
C ALA A 46 18.79 5.52 -12.51
N GLU A 47 19.80 5.82 -11.68
CA GLU A 47 19.63 5.95 -10.23
C GLU A 47 18.69 7.11 -9.85
N ARG A 48 18.68 8.19 -10.64
CA ARG A 48 17.77 9.33 -10.44
C ARG A 48 16.34 8.98 -10.84
N GLU A 49 16.16 8.26 -11.94
CA GLU A 49 14.86 7.78 -12.42
C GLU A 49 14.26 6.74 -11.47
N GLU A 50 15.08 5.83 -10.93
CA GLU A 50 14.67 4.86 -9.91
C GLU A 50 14.17 5.55 -8.64
N LYS A 51 14.92 6.54 -8.11
CA LYS A 51 14.48 7.31 -6.93
C LYS A 51 13.21 8.12 -7.17
N ILE A 52 13.02 8.63 -8.39
CA ILE A 52 11.80 9.35 -8.78
C ILE A 52 10.63 8.36 -8.88
N ALA A 53 10.83 7.18 -9.46
CA ALA A 53 9.83 6.12 -9.56
C ALA A 53 9.42 5.58 -8.18
N GLU A 54 10.39 5.34 -7.27
CA GLU A 54 10.11 4.97 -5.88
C GLU A 54 9.33 6.07 -5.15
N ALA A 55 9.71 7.34 -5.32
CA ALA A 55 9.00 8.46 -4.73
C ALA A 55 7.56 8.58 -5.26
N TRP A 56 7.34 8.42 -6.56
CA TRP A 56 6.00 8.38 -7.18
C TRP A 56 5.17 7.18 -6.72
N THR A 57 5.81 6.04 -6.51
CA THR A 57 5.18 4.83 -6.00
C THR A 57 4.72 5.04 -4.56
N ILE A 58 5.59 5.57 -3.69
CA ILE A 58 5.25 5.92 -2.30
C ILE A 58 4.17 7.01 -2.24
N LEU A 59 4.24 8.02 -3.11
CA LEU A 59 3.25 9.09 -3.19
C LEU A 59 1.89 8.56 -3.66
N SER A 60 1.85 7.68 -4.66
CA SER A 60 0.61 7.09 -5.20
C SER A 60 -0.04 6.12 -4.23
N TYR A 61 0.74 5.29 -3.50
CA TYR A 61 0.20 4.44 -2.44
C TYR A 61 -0.27 5.27 -1.23
N GLY A 62 0.47 6.29 -0.81
CA GLY A 62 0.08 7.17 0.30
C GLY A 62 -1.18 7.99 -0.01
N LEU A 63 -1.29 8.55 -1.22
CA LEU A 63 -2.47 9.26 -1.68
C LEU A 63 -3.65 8.29 -1.90
N GLY A 64 -3.41 7.12 -2.50
CA GLY A 64 -4.43 6.10 -2.76
C GLY A 64 -5.04 5.52 -1.49
N VAL A 65 -4.24 5.26 -0.45
CA VAL A 65 -4.75 4.85 0.87
C VAL A 65 -5.55 5.98 1.51
N SER A 66 -5.04 7.21 1.49
CA SER A 66 -5.75 8.38 2.05
C SER A 66 -7.09 8.65 1.36
N VAL A 67 -7.15 8.56 0.02
CA VAL A 67 -8.38 8.74 -0.76
C VAL A 67 -9.34 7.56 -0.62
N SER A 68 -8.86 6.35 -0.34
CA SER A 68 -9.72 5.18 -0.08
C SER A 68 -10.40 5.23 1.29
N LEU A 69 -9.82 5.96 2.25
CA LEU A 69 -10.41 6.14 3.58
C LEU A 69 -11.56 7.15 3.60
N ILE A 70 -11.51 8.18 2.75
CA ILE A 70 -12.59 9.17 2.60
C ILE A 70 -13.95 8.52 2.32
N PRO A 71 -14.15 7.68 1.29
CA PRO A 71 -15.43 7.04 1.02
C PRO A 71 -15.85 6.11 2.17
N LEU A 72 -14.92 5.43 2.86
CA LEU A 72 -15.24 4.62 4.03
C LEU A 72 -15.78 5.47 5.18
N THR A 73 -15.18 6.63 5.44
CA THR A 73 -15.71 7.57 6.45
C THR A 73 -17.08 8.12 6.07
N LEU A 74 -17.30 8.45 4.79
CA LEU A 74 -18.59 8.93 4.28
C LEU A 74 -19.69 7.84 4.33
N ILE A 75 -19.34 6.58 4.07
CA ILE A 75 -20.25 5.43 4.25
C ILE A 75 -20.71 5.35 5.70
N CYS A 76 -19.78 5.41 6.66
CA CYS A 76 -20.12 5.38 8.08
C CYS A 76 -21.04 6.54 8.50
N LEU A 77 -20.76 7.77 8.04
CA LEU A 77 -21.59 8.93 8.32
C LEU A 77 -23.02 8.80 7.76
N ARG A 78 -23.16 8.20 6.57
CA ARG A 78 -24.49 7.95 6.00
C ARG A 78 -25.23 6.82 6.68
N LEU A 79 -24.54 5.76 7.09
CA LEU A 79 -25.13 4.66 7.88
C LEU A 79 -25.65 5.13 9.25
N GLU A 80 -25.19 6.29 9.71
CA GLU A 80 -25.64 6.95 10.93
C GLU A 80 -26.69 8.04 10.66
N GLU A 81 -27.19 8.13 9.43
CA GLU A 81 -28.17 9.12 8.98
C GLU A 81 -27.73 10.58 9.19
N MET A 82 -26.44 10.82 9.46
CA MET A 82 -25.90 12.18 9.60
C MET A 82 -25.85 12.92 8.26
N ILE A 83 -25.74 12.17 7.16
CA ILE A 83 -25.69 12.69 5.81
C ILE A 83 -26.76 12.00 4.97
N SER A 84 -27.64 12.80 4.34
CA SER A 84 -28.73 12.33 3.48
C SER A 84 -28.39 12.31 1.98
N CYS A 85 -27.13 12.57 1.61
CA CYS A 85 -26.68 12.62 0.21
C CYS A 85 -26.73 11.23 -0.46
N SER A 86 -26.85 11.16 -1.79
CA SER A 86 -26.89 9.91 -2.57
C SER A 86 -25.60 9.07 -2.46
N TRP A 87 -25.70 7.75 -2.67
CA TRP A 87 -24.60 6.79 -2.51
C TRP A 87 -23.55 7.03 -3.59
N ALA A 88 -23.96 7.63 -4.72
CA ALA A 88 -23.06 8.09 -5.77
C ALA A 88 -22.09 9.15 -5.24
N ILE A 89 -22.56 10.12 -4.45
CA ILE A 89 -21.73 11.19 -3.91
C ILE A 89 -20.66 10.62 -2.97
N ILE A 90 -21.02 9.62 -2.18
CA ILE A 90 -20.11 8.90 -1.29
C ILE A 90 -19.04 8.12 -2.08
N ALA A 91 -19.39 7.61 -3.26
CA ALA A 91 -18.49 6.85 -4.11
C ALA A 91 -17.56 7.73 -4.98
N ILE A 92 -17.84 9.03 -5.15
CA ILE A 92 -17.04 9.95 -6.00
C ILE A 92 -15.54 9.90 -5.68
N PRO A 93 -15.07 10.02 -4.43
CA PRO A 93 -13.63 9.99 -4.14
C PRO A 93 -12.98 8.67 -4.56
N LEU A 94 -13.70 7.54 -4.40
CA LEU A 94 -13.24 6.23 -4.84
C LEU A 94 -13.12 6.16 -6.37
N TRP A 95 -14.11 6.69 -7.09
CA TRP A 95 -14.11 6.73 -8.55
C TRP A 95 -13.01 7.64 -9.11
N ILE A 96 -12.76 8.79 -8.48
CA ILE A 96 -11.65 9.69 -8.85
C ILE A 96 -10.30 8.97 -8.65
N SER A 97 -10.10 8.31 -7.52
CA SER A 97 -8.87 7.54 -7.27
C SER A 97 -8.65 6.43 -8.31
N LYS A 98 -9.72 5.70 -8.67
CA LYS A 98 -9.65 4.63 -9.66
C LYS A 98 -9.41 5.18 -11.07
N GLY A 99 -10.04 6.31 -11.42
CA GLY A 99 -9.81 7.01 -12.68
C GLY A 99 -8.37 7.48 -12.83
N LEU A 100 -7.78 8.07 -11.78
CA LEU A 100 -6.37 8.47 -11.77
C LEU A 100 -5.43 7.27 -11.93
N TYR A 101 -5.69 6.17 -11.21
CA TYR A 101 -4.92 4.93 -11.34
C TYR A 101 -4.95 4.39 -12.79
N LEU A 102 -6.14 4.37 -13.41
CA LEU A 102 -6.31 3.94 -14.80
C LEU A 102 -5.59 4.86 -15.77
N CYS A 103 -5.62 6.18 -15.54
CA CYS A 103 -4.91 7.16 -16.34
C CYS A 103 -3.39 6.93 -16.28
N CYS A 104 -2.83 6.72 -15.09
CA CYS A 104 -1.40 6.41 -14.93
C CYS A 104 -1.02 5.09 -15.61
N LEU A 105 -1.84 4.04 -15.45
CA LEU A 105 -1.61 2.76 -16.10
C LEU A 105 -1.63 2.89 -17.63
N TRP A 106 -2.53 3.72 -18.16
CA TRP A 106 -2.59 4.02 -19.59
C TRP A 106 -1.33 4.73 -20.10
N CYS A 107 -0.81 5.71 -19.34
CA CYS A 107 0.44 6.39 -19.68
C CYS A 107 1.65 5.44 -19.69
N CYS A 108 1.75 4.52 -18.73
CA CYS A 108 2.84 3.54 -18.68
C CYS A 108 2.79 2.52 -19.84
N VAL A 109 1.58 2.16 -20.29
CA VAL A 109 1.39 1.23 -21.41
C VAL A 109 1.74 1.86 -22.77
N ILE A 110 1.59 3.18 -22.90
CA ILE A 110 1.95 3.92 -24.13
C ILE A 110 3.47 4.02 -24.31
N ASP A 111 4.23 4.02 -23.20
CA ASP A 111 5.70 4.20 -23.20
C ASP A 111 6.47 2.91 -23.53
N ASP A 112 5.78 1.76 -23.55
CA ASP A 112 6.37 0.48 -23.90
C ASP A 112 6.48 0.36 -25.44
N ASP A 113 7.65 0.00 -25.98
CA ASP A 113 7.92 0.01 -27.43
C ASP A 113 7.08 -1.02 -28.22
N THR A 114 6.48 -2.01 -27.55
CA THR A 114 5.54 -2.98 -28.14
C THR A 114 4.49 -3.45 -27.14
N PRO A 115 3.44 -2.67 -26.87
CA PRO A 115 2.33 -3.17 -26.08
C PRO A 115 1.49 -4.06 -27.01
N SER A 116 1.36 -5.35 -26.69
CA SER A 116 0.43 -6.18 -27.45
C SER A 116 -0.97 -5.59 -27.23
N GLY A 117 -1.66 -5.19 -28.32
CA GLY A 117 -2.98 -4.56 -28.22
C GLY A 117 -3.99 -5.41 -27.44
N ILE A 118 -3.74 -6.72 -27.34
CA ILE A 118 -4.49 -7.69 -26.54
C ILE A 118 -4.39 -7.40 -25.04
N HIS A 119 -3.21 -7.08 -24.50
CA HIS A 119 -3.05 -6.75 -23.07
C HIS A 119 -3.81 -5.47 -22.69
N ILE A 120 -3.76 -4.46 -23.57
CA ILE A 120 -4.49 -3.20 -23.38
C ILE A 120 -6.00 -3.45 -23.38
N ALA A 121 -6.49 -4.19 -24.38
CA ALA A 121 -7.90 -4.55 -24.50
C ALA A 121 -8.38 -5.36 -23.28
N TRP A 122 -7.56 -6.29 -22.78
CA TRP A 122 -7.88 -7.07 -21.59
C TRP A 122 -7.99 -6.21 -20.32
N SER A 123 -7.00 -5.34 -20.09
CA SER A 123 -6.97 -4.46 -18.90
C SER A 123 -8.14 -3.46 -18.88
N THR A 124 -8.45 -2.87 -20.04
CA THR A 124 -9.60 -1.96 -20.17
C THR A 124 -10.93 -2.66 -19.96
N PHE A 125 -11.11 -3.83 -20.57
CA PHE A 125 -12.30 -4.66 -20.38
C PHE A 125 -12.52 -5.00 -18.90
N MET A 126 -11.47 -5.46 -18.22
CA MET A 126 -11.52 -5.78 -16.79
C MET A 126 -11.88 -4.58 -15.92
N SER A 127 -11.32 -3.42 -16.23
CA SER A 127 -11.60 -2.17 -15.51
C SER A 127 -13.04 -1.70 -15.72
N ALA A 128 -13.57 -1.84 -16.94
CA ALA A 128 -14.95 -1.49 -17.25
C ALA A 128 -15.94 -2.35 -16.45
N LEU A 129 -15.71 -3.66 -16.33
CA LEU A 129 -16.55 -4.56 -15.53
C LEU A 129 -16.63 -4.11 -14.06
N LEU A 130 -15.50 -3.71 -13.47
CA LEU A 130 -15.46 -3.21 -12.09
C LEU A 130 -16.24 -1.90 -11.93
N VAL A 131 -16.08 -0.95 -12.85
CA VAL A 131 -16.81 0.33 -12.80
C VAL A 131 -18.31 0.11 -12.96
N ILE A 132 -18.74 -0.72 -13.91
CA ILE A 132 -20.17 -1.06 -14.09
C ILE A 132 -20.74 -1.67 -12.81
N SER A 133 -19.99 -2.56 -12.16
CA SER A 133 -20.41 -3.17 -10.89
C SER A 133 -20.60 -2.13 -9.78
N GLN A 134 -19.67 -1.18 -9.65
CA GLN A 134 -19.76 -0.12 -8.65
C GLN A 134 -20.97 0.79 -8.89
N VAL A 135 -21.23 1.15 -10.15
CA VAL A 135 -22.40 1.96 -10.53
C VAL A 135 -23.70 1.21 -10.21
N ASN A 136 -23.80 -0.07 -10.55
CA ASN A 136 -24.96 -0.90 -10.24
C ASN A 136 -25.24 -1.00 -8.73
N ILE A 137 -24.20 -1.20 -7.91
CA ILE A 137 -24.33 -1.23 -6.45
C ILE A 137 -24.79 0.12 -5.91
N VAL A 138 -24.22 1.22 -6.39
CA VAL A 138 -24.64 2.57 -5.99
C VAL A 138 -26.11 2.82 -6.31
N MET A 139 -26.54 2.50 -7.53
CA MET A 139 -27.95 2.62 -7.93
C MET A 139 -28.88 1.73 -7.09
N LYS A 140 -28.42 0.52 -6.74
CA LYS A 140 -29.18 -0.38 -5.86
C LYS A 140 -29.32 0.21 -4.45
N LEU A 141 -28.25 0.74 -3.89
CA LEU A 141 -28.25 1.35 -2.56
C LEU A 141 -29.08 2.63 -2.50
N ASP A 142 -29.14 3.40 -3.59
CA ASP A 142 -30.02 4.58 -3.72
C ASP A 142 -31.49 4.20 -3.98
N GLY A 143 -31.82 2.91 -4.10
CA GLY A 143 -33.17 2.42 -4.33
C GLY A 143 -33.71 2.70 -5.74
N THR A 144 -32.85 3.13 -6.68
CA THR A 144 -33.24 3.39 -8.06
C THR A 144 -33.21 2.14 -8.93
N LEU A 145 -32.54 1.08 -8.48
CA LEU A 145 -32.42 -0.20 -9.18
C LEU A 145 -33.19 -1.31 -8.44
N ASP A 146 -34.22 -1.85 -9.07
CA ASP A 146 -35.07 -2.90 -8.48
C ASP A 146 -34.44 -4.30 -8.51
N TRP A 147 -33.35 -4.49 -9.26
CA TRP A 147 -32.70 -5.79 -9.44
C TRP A 147 -32.19 -6.34 -8.11
N SER A 148 -32.15 -7.66 -7.94
CA SER A 148 -31.47 -8.23 -6.76
C SER A 148 -29.97 -7.89 -6.80
N VAL A 149 -29.34 -7.80 -5.63
CA VAL A 149 -27.92 -7.43 -5.52
C VAL A 149 -27.04 -8.42 -6.26
N VAL A 150 -27.41 -9.70 -6.29
CA VAL A 150 -26.73 -10.73 -7.10
C VAL A 150 -26.74 -10.38 -8.59
N HIS A 151 -27.89 -9.91 -9.13
CA HIS A 151 -27.98 -9.49 -10.54
C HIS A 151 -27.20 -8.21 -10.80
N ALA A 152 -27.23 -7.25 -9.87
CA ALA A 152 -26.45 -6.02 -9.95
C ALA A 152 -24.92 -6.29 -10.01
N LEU A 153 -24.47 -7.37 -9.36
CA LEU A 153 -23.07 -7.80 -9.29
C LEU A 153 -22.63 -8.77 -10.40
N VAL A 154 -23.48 -9.07 -11.40
CA VAL A 154 -23.09 -9.94 -12.54
C VAL A 154 -21.77 -9.50 -13.19
N PRO A 155 -21.52 -8.21 -13.49
CA PRO A 155 -20.25 -7.80 -14.09
C PRO A 155 -19.05 -8.07 -13.18
N TYR A 156 -19.23 -8.02 -11.86
CA TYR A 156 -18.20 -8.35 -10.88
C TYR A 156 -17.93 -9.85 -10.83
N PHE A 157 -18.97 -10.69 -10.89
CA PHE A 157 -18.81 -12.14 -10.97
C PHE A 157 -18.11 -12.57 -12.27
N VAL A 158 -18.37 -11.89 -13.40
CA VAL A 158 -17.63 -12.12 -14.65
C VAL A 158 -16.15 -11.74 -14.48
N TYR A 159 -15.87 -10.58 -13.88
CA TYR A 159 -14.49 -10.15 -13.59
C TYR A 159 -13.75 -11.17 -12.71
N ASP A 160 -14.33 -11.58 -11.58
CA ASP A 160 -13.69 -12.54 -10.67
C ASP A 160 -13.61 -13.94 -11.26
N GLY A 161 -14.60 -14.37 -12.05
CA GLY A 161 -14.56 -15.66 -12.75
C GLY A 161 -13.45 -15.73 -13.80
N LEU A 162 -13.19 -14.64 -14.53
CA LEU A 162 -12.07 -14.58 -15.47
C LEU A 162 -10.72 -14.57 -14.75
N ASN A 163 -10.59 -13.87 -13.62
CA ASN A 163 -9.39 -13.92 -12.79
C ASN A 163 -9.17 -15.31 -12.19
N LEU A 164 -10.23 -15.99 -11.75
CA LEU A 164 -10.15 -17.37 -11.27
C LEU A 164 -9.61 -18.31 -12.35
N VAL A 165 -10.07 -18.17 -13.59
CA VAL A 165 -9.58 -18.97 -14.73
C VAL A 165 -8.11 -18.64 -15.01
N ALA A 166 -7.73 -17.36 -14.99
CA ALA A 166 -6.35 -16.94 -15.17
C ALA A 166 -5.44 -17.50 -14.06
N ASP A 167 -5.86 -17.43 -12.80
CA ASP A 167 -5.10 -17.96 -11.66
C ASP A 167 -4.94 -19.49 -11.75
N CYS A 168 -5.99 -20.21 -12.12
CA CYS A 168 -5.91 -21.65 -12.37
C CYS A 168 -4.90 -22.00 -13.48
N LEU A 169 -4.85 -21.21 -14.56
CA LEU A 169 -4.02 -21.48 -15.73
C LEU A 169 -2.55 -21.05 -15.53
N PHE A 170 -2.29 -19.95 -14.83
CA PHE A 170 -0.96 -19.33 -14.78
C PHE A 170 -0.27 -19.41 -13.42
N THR A 171 -1.00 -19.38 -12.30
CA THR A 171 -0.42 -19.34 -10.95
C THR A 171 -0.61 -20.64 -10.16
N GLY A 172 -1.61 -21.46 -10.54
CA GLY A 172 -1.93 -22.73 -9.88
C GLY A 172 -2.54 -22.58 -8.49
N ASN A 173 -2.93 -21.36 -8.07
CA ASN A 173 -3.52 -21.12 -6.75
C ASN A 173 -4.81 -20.29 -6.82
N PRO A 174 -5.98 -20.92 -6.95
CA PRO A 174 -7.26 -20.22 -7.10
C PRO A 174 -7.89 -19.77 -5.77
N LEU A 175 -7.26 -20.03 -4.62
CA LEU A 175 -7.92 -19.90 -3.31
C LEU A 175 -8.42 -18.49 -3.05
N ASP A 176 -7.62 -17.47 -3.38
CA ASP A 176 -7.97 -16.09 -3.07
C ASP A 176 -9.15 -15.60 -3.93
N ALA A 177 -9.20 -16.02 -5.21
CA ALA A 177 -10.34 -15.77 -6.09
C ALA A 177 -11.61 -16.48 -5.60
N ILE A 178 -11.50 -17.74 -5.16
CA ILE A 178 -12.62 -18.49 -4.58
C ILE A 178 -13.19 -17.77 -3.35
N PHE A 179 -12.33 -17.34 -2.41
CA PHE A 179 -12.79 -16.63 -1.21
C PHE A 179 -13.47 -15.31 -1.56
N ARG A 180 -12.99 -14.57 -2.57
CA ARG A 180 -13.62 -13.32 -3.04
C ARG A 180 -15.00 -13.56 -3.65
N ILE A 181 -15.17 -14.61 -4.46
CA ILE A 181 -16.46 -14.98 -5.05
C ILE A 181 -17.45 -15.37 -3.95
N VAL A 182 -17.03 -16.22 -3.00
CA VAL A 182 -17.86 -16.64 -1.86
C VAL A 182 -18.26 -15.42 -1.01
N GLN A 183 -17.31 -14.55 -0.67
CA GLN A 183 -17.58 -13.32 0.07
C GLN A 183 -18.64 -12.47 -0.62
N THR A 184 -18.46 -12.22 -1.91
CA THR A 184 -19.34 -11.34 -2.68
C THR A 184 -20.75 -11.91 -2.75
N THR A 185 -20.87 -13.23 -2.89
CA THR A 185 -22.15 -13.94 -2.91
C THR A 185 -22.86 -13.84 -1.56
N LEU A 186 -22.13 -14.05 -0.45
CA LEU A 186 -22.68 -13.94 0.89
C LEU A 186 -23.14 -12.50 1.22
N VAL A 187 -22.36 -11.49 0.83
CA VAL A 187 -22.74 -10.08 1.00
C VAL A 187 -23.99 -9.76 0.19
N ALA A 188 -24.05 -10.19 -1.07
CA ALA A 188 -25.22 -9.98 -1.93
C ALA A 188 -26.49 -10.60 -1.34
N ALA A 189 -26.41 -11.88 -0.94
CA ALA A 189 -27.52 -12.59 -0.31
C ALA A 189 -27.93 -11.98 1.05
N LYS A 190 -26.99 -11.37 1.78
CA LYS A 190 -27.28 -10.66 3.03
C LYS A 190 -28.03 -9.36 2.79
N ILE A 191 -27.61 -8.57 1.80
CA ILE A 191 -28.26 -7.29 1.45
C ILE A 191 -29.66 -7.55 0.88
N ASP A 192 -29.84 -8.59 0.07
CA ASP A 192 -31.15 -9.01 -0.45
C ASP A 192 -32.08 -9.61 0.63
N GLY A 193 -31.63 -9.73 1.88
CA GLY A 193 -32.44 -10.22 3.00
C GLY A 193 -32.61 -11.75 3.08
N HIS A 194 -31.97 -12.51 2.17
CA HIS A 194 -32.01 -13.97 2.18
C HIS A 194 -31.24 -14.59 3.36
N LEU A 195 -30.26 -13.88 3.92
CA LEU A 195 -29.47 -14.33 5.07
C LEU A 195 -29.81 -13.54 6.33
N GLN A 196 -30.16 -14.24 7.41
CA GLN A 196 -30.44 -13.63 8.73
C GLN A 196 -29.23 -13.64 9.68
N CYS A 197 -28.09 -14.19 9.25
CA CYS A 197 -26.88 -14.30 10.08
C CYS A 197 -26.19 -12.95 10.33
N SER A 198 -25.34 -12.89 11.36
CA SER A 198 -24.56 -11.70 11.70
C SER A 198 -23.54 -11.34 10.61
N TRP A 199 -23.26 -10.05 10.42
CA TRP A 199 -22.24 -9.54 9.49
C TRP A 199 -20.84 -10.13 9.73
N TRP A 200 -20.55 -10.51 10.98
CA TRP A 200 -19.32 -11.22 11.33
C TRP A 200 -19.17 -12.55 10.59
N ILE A 201 -20.26 -13.31 10.44
CA ILE A 201 -20.28 -14.61 9.73
C ILE A 201 -20.15 -14.38 8.23
N VAL A 202 -20.87 -13.40 7.69
CA VAL A 202 -20.82 -13.02 6.27
C VAL A 202 -19.40 -12.59 5.86
N SER A 203 -18.61 -12.07 6.80
CA SER A 203 -17.25 -11.58 6.55
C SER A 203 -16.16 -12.64 6.75
N ILE A 204 -16.50 -13.87 7.18
CA ILE A 204 -15.53 -14.95 7.44
C ILE A 204 -14.60 -15.21 6.24
N PRO A 205 -15.09 -15.32 4.99
CA PRO A 205 -14.19 -15.53 3.84
C PRO A 205 -13.16 -14.40 3.68
N SER A 206 -13.55 -13.15 3.95
CA SER A 206 -12.63 -12.01 3.96
C SER A 206 -11.59 -12.11 5.09
N TRP A 207 -12.01 -12.48 6.29
CA TRP A 207 -11.09 -12.68 7.42
C TRP A 207 -10.09 -13.80 7.15
N ILE A 208 -10.53 -14.90 6.54
CA ILE A 208 -9.66 -16.01 6.13
C ILE A 208 -8.73 -15.56 5.01
N GLY A 209 -9.20 -14.80 4.02
CA GLY A 209 -8.36 -14.24 2.96
C GLY A 209 -7.31 -13.27 3.49
N ILE A 210 -7.70 -12.31 4.34
CA ILE A 210 -6.78 -11.38 4.99
C ILE A 210 -5.78 -12.14 5.88
N GLY A 211 -6.27 -13.11 6.66
CA GLY A 211 -5.44 -13.96 7.49
C GLY A 211 -4.49 -14.83 6.68
N SER A 212 -4.91 -15.37 5.54
CA SER A 212 -4.07 -16.19 4.66
C SER A 212 -3.01 -15.34 3.96
N VAL A 213 -3.34 -14.12 3.54
CA VAL A 213 -2.37 -13.15 3.01
C VAL A 213 -1.40 -12.76 4.12
N PHE A 214 -1.88 -12.41 5.31
CA PHE A 214 -1.05 -12.06 6.46
C PHE A 214 -0.12 -13.22 6.85
N VAL A 215 -0.63 -14.45 6.93
CA VAL A 215 0.14 -15.66 7.22
C VAL A 215 1.07 -15.98 6.05
N ARG A 216 0.69 -15.82 4.78
CA ARG A 216 1.62 -15.99 3.64
C ARG A 216 2.68 -14.92 3.61
N THR A 217 2.40 -13.69 4.02
CA THR A 217 3.39 -12.63 4.15
C THR A 217 4.31 -12.93 5.33
N MET A 218 3.78 -13.31 6.49
CA MET A 218 4.57 -13.68 7.67
C MET A 218 5.37 -14.97 7.44
N VAL A 219 4.77 -16.00 6.86
CA VAL A 219 5.43 -17.23 6.43
C VAL A 219 6.40 -16.90 5.31
N SER A 220 6.09 -16.08 4.30
CA SER A 220 7.10 -15.66 3.33
C SER A 220 8.22 -14.87 3.99
N VAL A 221 8.00 -14.15 5.08
CA VAL A 221 9.05 -13.47 5.87
C VAL A 221 9.85 -14.46 6.73
N VAL A 222 9.22 -15.54 7.22
CA VAL A 222 9.79 -16.55 8.13
C VAL A 222 10.41 -17.76 7.39
N SER A 223 9.80 -18.18 6.29
CA SER A 223 10.18 -19.26 5.36
C SER A 223 11.00 -18.73 4.19
N MET A 224 11.14 -17.40 4.07
CA MET A 224 12.28 -16.86 3.39
C MET A 224 13.52 -17.34 4.15
N GLN A 225 14.25 -18.28 3.53
CA GLN A 225 15.70 -18.38 3.66
C GLN A 225 16.32 -17.08 3.14
N ILE A 226 16.01 -15.99 3.80
CA ILE A 226 16.68 -14.72 3.66
C ILE A 226 17.99 -14.91 4.43
N SER A 227 19.11 -14.88 3.70
CA SER A 227 20.38 -14.39 4.24
C SER A 227 20.05 -13.17 5.11
N GLU A 228 20.43 -13.12 6.40
CA GLU A 228 20.11 -12.03 7.35
C GLU A 228 20.12 -10.62 6.71
N GLU A 229 20.98 -10.45 5.70
CA GLU A 229 21.04 -9.38 4.72
C GLU A 229 19.68 -8.86 4.18
N LYS A 230 18.78 -9.67 3.60
CA LYS A 230 17.52 -9.12 3.03
C LYS A 230 16.49 -8.72 4.09
N LEU A 231 16.45 -9.39 5.26
CA LEU A 231 15.52 -9.04 6.35
C LEU A 231 15.95 -7.72 6.98
N SER A 232 17.28 -7.52 7.10
CA SER A 232 17.87 -6.27 7.54
C SER A 232 17.59 -5.09 6.61
N PHE A 233 17.31 -5.36 5.33
CA PHE A 233 16.93 -4.35 4.35
C PHE A 233 15.42 -4.06 4.34
N LEU A 234 14.58 -5.11 4.37
CA LEU A 234 13.13 -4.97 4.20
C LEU A 234 12.43 -4.37 5.43
N ALA A 235 12.83 -4.76 6.64
CA ALA A 235 12.12 -4.34 7.86
C ALA A 235 12.18 -2.81 8.12
N PRO A 236 13.34 -2.13 7.99
CA PRO A 236 13.42 -0.67 8.07
C PRO A 236 12.60 0.04 7.00
N LEU A 237 12.58 -0.50 5.77
CA LEU A 237 11.82 0.06 4.65
C LEU A 237 10.32 0.00 4.92
N LEU A 238 9.82 -1.18 5.31
CA LEU A 238 8.40 -1.41 5.59
C LEU A 238 7.92 -0.56 6.77
N LEU A 239 8.74 -0.45 7.82
CA LEU A 239 8.47 0.44 8.95
C LEU A 239 8.39 1.90 8.48
N GLN A 240 9.31 2.37 7.65
CA GLN A 240 9.34 3.76 7.19
C GLN A 240 8.13 4.13 6.31
N VAL A 241 7.70 3.21 5.44
CA VAL A 241 6.51 3.41 4.60
C VAL A 241 5.25 3.46 5.48
N SER A 242 5.09 2.52 6.42
CA SER A 242 3.95 2.50 7.34
C SER A 242 3.86 3.79 8.16
N LEU A 243 4.96 4.23 8.75
CA LEU A 243 5.03 5.46 9.55
C LEU A 243 4.62 6.70 8.72
N HIS A 244 4.97 6.74 7.44
CA HIS A 244 4.61 7.84 6.56
C HIS A 244 3.10 7.87 6.27
N VAL A 245 2.50 6.72 5.97
CA VAL A 245 1.05 6.60 5.76
C VAL A 245 0.29 6.96 7.04
N HIS A 246 0.75 6.48 8.20
CA HIS A 246 0.14 6.81 9.48
C HIS A 246 0.21 8.30 9.80
N GLN A 247 1.30 8.99 9.42
CA GLN A 247 1.40 10.42 9.64
C GLN A 247 0.29 11.20 8.91
N TRP A 248 -0.02 10.84 7.66
CA TRP A 248 -1.16 11.39 6.94
C TRP A 248 -2.49 11.02 7.59
N TYR A 249 -2.61 9.75 7.99
CA TYR A 249 -3.78 9.25 8.70
C TYR A 249 -4.04 10.02 10.00
N LEU A 250 -3.01 10.39 10.76
CA LEU A 250 -3.13 11.14 12.00
C LEU A 250 -3.80 12.51 11.77
N TYR A 251 -3.45 13.21 10.68
CA TYR A 251 -4.08 14.49 10.34
C TYR A 251 -5.57 14.30 10.01
N VAL A 252 -5.89 13.32 9.16
CA VAL A 252 -7.27 13.01 8.78
C VAL A 252 -8.08 12.56 10.00
N PHE A 253 -7.55 11.65 10.81
CA PHE A 253 -8.12 11.16 12.07
C PHE A 253 -8.48 12.32 12.99
N THR A 254 -7.54 13.26 13.18
CA THR A 254 -7.75 14.41 14.07
C THR A 254 -8.86 15.31 13.55
N LEU A 255 -8.88 15.62 12.25
CA LEU A 255 -9.93 16.44 11.64
C LEU A 255 -11.31 15.77 11.73
N VAL A 256 -11.40 14.48 11.42
CA VAL A 256 -12.65 13.70 11.50
C VAL A 256 -13.15 13.65 12.95
N THR A 257 -12.26 13.42 13.91
CA THR A 257 -12.63 13.34 15.33
C THR A 257 -13.07 14.71 15.87
N ILE A 258 -12.43 15.82 15.44
CA ILE A 258 -12.90 17.17 15.77
C ILE A 258 -14.30 17.41 15.22
N ALA A 259 -14.56 17.04 13.96
CA ALA A 259 -15.89 17.17 13.37
C ALA A 259 -16.94 16.34 14.13
N LEU A 260 -16.59 15.12 14.53
CA LEU A 260 -17.44 14.28 15.37
C LEU A 260 -17.69 14.90 16.74
N PHE A 261 -16.70 15.52 17.38
CA PHE A 261 -16.92 16.21 18.65
C PHE A 261 -17.83 17.42 18.53
N ILE A 262 -17.73 18.19 17.44
CA ILE A 262 -18.67 19.29 17.17
C ILE A 262 -20.09 18.73 17.03
N TYR A 263 -20.25 17.65 16.25
CA TYR A 263 -21.55 16.97 16.10
C TYR A 263 -22.09 16.49 17.45
N LYS A 264 -21.28 15.75 18.22
CA LYS A 264 -21.67 15.21 19.53
C LYS A 264 -22.02 16.32 20.53
N GLY A 265 -21.28 17.41 20.53
CA GLY A 265 -21.52 18.56 21.40
C GLY A 265 -22.82 19.32 21.09
N VAL A 266 -23.28 19.29 19.84
CA VAL A 266 -24.54 19.95 19.42
C VAL A 266 -25.74 19.01 19.56
N MET A 267 -25.59 17.74 19.18
CA MET A 267 -26.72 16.81 19.03
C MET A 267 -26.95 15.89 20.24
N LEU A 268 -25.92 15.61 21.03
CA LEU A 268 -26.01 14.62 22.12
C LEU A 268 -25.97 15.29 23.50
N PRO A 269 -26.89 14.93 24.42
CA PRO A 269 -26.94 15.53 25.75
C PRO A 269 -25.84 14.96 26.66
N TYR A 270 -24.71 15.66 26.79
CA TYR A 270 -23.64 15.24 27.70
C TYR A 270 -24.02 15.45 29.17
N PRO A 271 -23.57 14.55 30.08
CA PRO A 271 -23.73 14.75 31.51
C PRO A 271 -22.96 16.00 31.99
N PRO A 272 -23.47 16.72 33.00
CA PRO A 272 -22.86 17.96 33.52
C PRO A 272 -21.56 17.73 34.33
N THR A 273 -20.96 16.54 34.23
CA THR A 273 -19.74 16.13 34.93
C THR A 273 -18.45 16.61 34.25
N GLY A 274 -18.56 17.36 33.13
CA GLY A 274 -17.41 17.83 32.36
C GLY A 274 -16.73 16.77 31.49
N ALA A 275 -17.37 15.60 31.30
CA ALA A 275 -16.83 14.50 30.51
C ALA A 275 -16.44 14.92 29.08
N PHE A 276 -17.27 15.76 28.42
CA PHE A 276 -16.99 16.28 27.08
C PHE A 276 -15.65 17.05 27.01
N THR A 277 -15.37 17.89 28.00
CA THR A 277 -14.12 18.66 28.06
C THR A 277 -12.91 17.73 28.16
N TRP A 278 -12.99 16.68 28.98
CA TRP A 278 -11.92 15.69 29.10
C TRP A 278 -11.71 14.89 27.82
N GLU A 279 -12.77 14.50 27.12
CA GLU A 279 -12.67 13.83 25.81
C GLU A 279 -11.91 14.71 24.79
N VAL A 280 -12.19 16.02 24.75
CA VAL A 280 -11.48 16.96 23.86
C VAL A 280 -10.00 17.14 24.29
N VAL A 281 -9.73 17.23 25.59
CA VAL A 281 -8.36 17.32 26.12
C VAL A 281 -7.55 16.06 25.77
N PHE A 282 -8.16 14.88 25.87
CA PHE A 282 -7.52 13.62 25.47
C PHE A 282 -7.18 13.59 23.99
N LEU A 283 -7.98 14.20 23.11
CA LEU A 283 -7.64 14.30 21.68
C LEU A 283 -6.39 15.17 21.45
N LEU A 284 -6.27 16.29 22.16
CA LEU A 284 -5.09 17.16 22.07
C LEU A 284 -3.83 16.43 22.57
N LEU A 285 -3.92 15.76 23.72
CA LEU A 285 -2.83 14.96 24.26
C LEU A 285 -2.46 13.81 23.32
N TYR A 286 -3.45 13.11 22.79
CA TYR A 286 -3.26 12.05 21.80
C TYR A 286 -2.49 12.56 20.59
N TYR A 287 -2.86 13.72 20.03
CA TYR A 287 -2.18 14.27 18.86
C TYR A 287 -0.70 14.56 19.13
N ILE A 288 -0.39 15.16 20.29
CA ILE A 288 0.99 15.46 20.70
C ILE A 288 1.79 14.17 20.89
N ILE A 289 1.25 13.20 21.63
CA ILE A 289 1.89 11.92 21.92
C ILE A 289 2.10 11.13 20.63
N SER A 290 1.08 11.03 19.77
CA SER A 290 1.13 10.28 18.52
C SER A 290 2.12 10.89 17.52
N SER A 291 2.15 12.22 17.41
CA SER A 291 3.14 12.94 16.58
C SER A 291 4.58 12.68 17.07
N THR A 292 4.78 12.74 18.39
CA THR A 292 6.09 12.47 19.00
C THR A 292 6.50 11.02 18.79
N ARG A 293 5.57 10.06 18.95
CA ARG A 293 5.80 8.63 18.70
C ARG A 293 6.27 8.39 17.28
N LEU A 294 5.53 8.91 16.29
CA LEU A 294 5.85 8.76 14.86
C LEU A 294 7.20 9.38 14.51
N PHE A 295 7.48 10.57 15.03
CA PHE A 295 8.76 11.24 14.83
C PHE A 295 9.92 10.43 15.40
N GLN A 296 9.80 9.93 16.63
CA GLN A 296 10.84 9.16 17.29
C GLN A 296 11.06 7.80 16.61
N ALA A 297 9.99 7.12 16.17
CA ALA A 297 10.08 5.88 15.41
C ALA A 297 10.81 6.10 14.07
N SER A 298 10.43 7.14 13.32
CA SER A 298 11.09 7.44 12.04
C SER A 298 12.54 7.89 12.23
N LYS A 299 12.80 8.70 13.26
CA LYS A 299 14.16 9.12 13.62
C LYS A 299 15.01 7.90 13.95
N GLY A 300 14.56 7.03 14.86
CA GLY A 300 15.31 5.85 15.27
C GLY A 300 15.57 4.87 14.13
N ASN A 301 14.60 4.70 13.24
CA ASN A 301 14.76 3.87 12.06
C ASN A 301 15.79 4.46 11.07
N ARG A 302 15.75 5.76 10.77
CA ARG A 302 16.68 6.40 9.83
C ARG A 302 18.09 6.56 10.39
N THR A 303 18.22 6.89 11.67
CA THR A 303 19.52 7.08 12.31
C THR A 303 20.11 5.78 12.83
N GLN A 304 19.39 4.66 12.70
CA GLN A 304 19.79 3.35 13.25
C GLN A 304 20.14 3.44 14.75
N GLN A 305 19.36 4.22 15.50
CA GLN A 305 19.59 4.46 16.94
C GLN A 305 18.54 3.76 17.79
N VAL A 306 19.00 3.03 18.81
CA VAL A 306 18.16 2.26 19.73
C VAL A 306 17.29 3.15 20.63
N ALA A 307 17.86 4.21 21.19
CA ALA A 307 17.17 5.08 22.15
C ALA A 307 15.85 5.71 21.63
N PRO A 308 15.82 6.41 20.46
CA PRO A 308 14.58 6.96 19.92
C PRO A 308 13.55 5.87 19.56
N LEU A 309 13.99 4.67 19.17
CA LEU A 309 13.11 3.56 18.86
C LEU A 309 12.43 3.00 20.14
N ILE A 310 13.19 2.83 21.22
CA ILE A 310 12.64 2.47 22.54
C ILE A 310 11.65 3.52 23.03
N LEU A 311 11.98 4.81 22.89
CA LEU A 311 11.06 5.87 23.27
C LEU A 311 9.75 5.82 22.47
N SER A 312 9.83 5.52 21.17
CA SER A 312 8.63 5.34 20.36
C SER A 312 7.77 4.15 20.83
N LEU A 313 8.38 3.04 21.26
CA LEU A 313 7.66 1.88 21.80
C LEU A 313 6.96 2.20 23.14
N ILE A 314 7.62 2.96 24.01
CA ILE A 314 7.01 3.42 25.28
C ILE A 314 5.81 4.32 24.98
N LEU A 315 5.95 5.25 24.03
CA LEU A 315 4.86 6.15 23.61
C LEU A 315 3.72 5.41 22.88
N SER A 316 3.93 4.19 22.37
CA SER A 316 2.83 3.39 21.79
C SER A 316 1.81 2.95 22.85
N ILE A 317 2.21 2.76 24.11
CA ILE A 317 1.32 2.34 25.19
C ILE A 317 0.17 3.35 25.42
N PRO A 318 0.45 4.64 25.71
CA PRO A 318 -0.63 5.61 25.89
C PRO A 318 -1.45 5.84 24.61
N VAL A 319 -0.86 5.68 23.42
CA VAL A 319 -1.58 5.79 22.13
C VAL A 319 -2.59 4.65 21.97
N ILE A 320 -2.20 3.40 22.25
CA ILE A 320 -3.09 2.24 22.23
C ILE A 320 -4.24 2.44 23.24
N LEU A 321 -3.92 2.89 24.46
CA LEU A 321 -4.93 3.17 25.49
C LEU A 321 -5.92 4.24 25.05
N CYS A 322 -5.47 5.31 24.39
CA CYS A 322 -6.35 6.34 23.84
C CYS A 322 -7.32 5.77 22.80
N HIS A 323 -6.85 4.91 21.89
CA HIS A 323 -7.73 4.28 20.90
C HIS A 323 -8.75 3.33 21.55
N VAL A 324 -8.33 2.53 22.52
CA VAL A 324 -9.25 1.67 23.29
C VAL A 324 -10.28 2.52 24.03
N TYR A 325 -9.87 3.65 24.60
CA TYR A 325 -10.77 4.60 25.25
C TYR A 325 -11.86 5.11 24.29
N TYR A 326 -11.48 5.57 23.09
CA TYR A 326 -12.46 6.06 22.11
C TYR A 326 -13.38 4.97 21.52
N ILE A 327 -12.96 3.70 21.56
CA ILE A 327 -13.79 2.58 21.09
C ILE A 327 -14.81 2.13 22.16
N GLN A 328 -14.45 2.12 23.44
CA GLN A 328 -15.26 1.46 24.48
C GLN A 328 -15.66 2.36 25.66
N LEU A 329 -14.81 3.31 26.03
CA LEU A 329 -14.94 4.06 27.29
C LEU A 329 -15.43 5.50 27.11
N GLN A 330 -15.63 5.94 25.86
CA GLN A 330 -16.20 7.24 25.55
C GLN A 330 -17.68 7.32 25.97
N THR A 331 -18.15 8.51 26.38
CA THR A 331 -19.54 8.72 26.81
C THR A 331 -20.54 8.36 25.73
N TYR A 332 -20.27 8.80 24.50
CA TYR A 332 -21.04 8.46 23.31
C TYR A 332 -20.10 7.92 22.24
N VAL A 333 -20.18 6.61 21.99
CA VAL A 333 -19.43 5.92 20.94
C VAL A 333 -20.30 5.86 19.69
N VAL A 334 -19.86 6.51 18.62
CA VAL A 334 -20.50 6.48 17.32
C VAL A 334 -19.75 5.45 16.45
N ARG A 335 -20.41 4.81 15.47
CA ARG A 335 -19.78 3.71 14.68
C ARG A 335 -18.58 4.22 13.90
N LEU A 336 -18.62 5.47 13.42
CA LEU A 336 -17.46 6.11 12.80
C LEU A 336 -16.26 6.19 13.76
N ASP A 337 -16.46 6.47 15.05
CA ASP A 337 -15.36 6.45 16.03
C ASP A 337 -14.74 5.07 16.12
N THR A 338 -15.57 4.03 16.25
CA THR A 338 -15.11 2.64 16.34
C THR A 338 -14.30 2.24 15.11
N PHE A 339 -14.76 2.62 13.92
CA PHE A 339 -14.07 2.30 12.67
C PHE A 339 -12.72 3.03 12.56
N VAL A 340 -12.72 4.34 12.74
CA VAL A 340 -11.53 5.20 12.61
C VAL A 340 -10.51 4.89 13.71
N ASN A 341 -10.93 4.63 14.95
CA ASN A 341 -10.02 4.20 16.01
C ASN A 341 -9.55 2.76 15.83
N GLY A 342 -10.40 1.85 15.33
CA GLY A 342 -10.01 0.47 15.04
C GLY A 342 -8.92 0.38 13.97
N LEU A 343 -9.04 1.17 12.89
CA LEU A 343 -8.01 1.25 11.85
C LEU A 343 -6.71 1.87 12.39
N ALA A 344 -6.80 2.92 13.20
CA ALA A 344 -5.65 3.53 13.84
C ALA A 344 -4.89 2.52 14.72
N LEU A 345 -5.64 1.73 15.49
CA LEU A 345 -5.11 0.70 16.37
C LEU A 345 -4.37 -0.40 15.58
N PHE A 346 -4.93 -0.81 14.44
CA PHE A 346 -4.25 -1.74 13.53
C PHE A 346 -2.88 -1.22 13.08
N PHE A 347 -2.80 0.05 12.63
CA PHE A 347 -1.53 0.66 12.25
C PHE A 347 -0.54 0.74 13.41
N VAL A 348 -0.98 1.19 14.60
CA VAL A 348 -0.10 1.27 15.78
C VAL A 348 0.45 -0.12 16.13
N CYS A 349 -0.40 -1.15 16.20
CA CYS A 349 0.02 -2.51 16.51
C CYS A 349 1.03 -3.03 15.46
N TYR A 350 0.72 -2.86 14.18
CA TYR A 350 1.61 -3.25 13.08
C TYR A 350 2.99 -2.57 13.17
N GLU A 351 3.02 -1.26 13.42
CA GLU A 351 4.26 -0.50 13.55
C GLU A 351 5.04 -0.84 14.81
N THR A 352 4.37 -1.16 15.92
CA THR A 352 5.07 -1.63 17.12
C THR A 352 5.79 -2.95 16.88
N LEU A 353 5.16 -3.88 16.16
CA LEU A 353 5.80 -5.16 15.79
C LEU A 353 7.02 -4.94 14.90
N LEU A 354 6.90 -4.09 13.88
CA LEU A 354 8.02 -3.73 13.01
C LEU A 354 9.13 -2.97 13.75
N SER A 355 8.77 -2.10 14.69
CA SER A 355 9.73 -1.36 15.52
C SER A 355 10.48 -2.28 16.47
N ILE A 356 9.84 -3.30 17.05
CA ILE A 356 10.51 -4.34 17.85
C ILE A 356 11.46 -5.13 16.96
N LEU A 357 11.04 -5.55 15.77
CA LEU A 357 11.91 -6.26 14.84
C LEU A 357 13.13 -5.42 14.45
N ALA A 358 12.94 -4.15 14.13
CA ALA A 358 14.04 -3.22 13.83
C ALA A 358 14.99 -3.06 15.04
N LEU A 359 14.46 -3.00 16.26
CA LEU A 359 15.26 -2.94 17.49
C LEU A 359 16.12 -4.19 17.70
N LEU A 360 15.55 -5.37 17.48
CA LEU A 360 16.26 -6.65 17.61
C LEU A 360 17.39 -6.76 16.60
N LEU A 361 17.14 -6.36 15.34
CA LEU A 361 18.16 -6.33 14.28
C LEU A 361 19.30 -5.36 14.60
N LEU A 362 18.99 -4.18 15.11
CA LEU A 362 19.98 -3.18 15.53
C LEU A 362 20.84 -3.68 16.69
N THR A 363 20.22 -4.35 17.67
CA THR A 363 20.94 -4.85 18.85
C THR A 363 21.80 -6.07 18.50
N GLY A 364 21.31 -6.96 17.62
CA GLY A 364 22.08 -8.10 17.13
C GLY A 364 23.35 -7.69 16.38
N ARG A 365 23.29 -6.62 15.57
CA ARG A 365 24.45 -6.03 14.88
C ARG A 365 25.50 -5.40 15.80
N HIS A 366 25.14 -5.04 17.02
CA HIS A 366 26.08 -4.47 17.99
C HIS A 366 26.84 -5.53 18.79
N ILE A 367 26.35 -6.78 18.80
CA ILE A 367 26.91 -7.89 19.57
C ILE A 367 27.80 -8.80 18.70
N ALA A 368 27.55 -8.87 17.40
CA ALA A 368 28.42 -9.48 16.40
C ALA A 368 29.54 -8.52 15.99
#